data_AF-A0A133NNB0-F1
#
_entry.id   AF-A0A133NNB0-F1
#
_cell.length_a   1.000
_cell.length_b   1.000
_cell.length_c   1.000
_cell.angle_alpha   90.00
_cell.angle_beta   90.00
_cell.angle_gamma   90.00
#
_symmetry.space_group_name_H-M   'P 1'
#
loop_
_entity.id
_entity.type
_entity.pdbx_description
1 polymer ?
#
loop_
_entity_poly.entity_id
_entity_poly.type
_entity_poly.pdbx_seq_one_letter_code
_entity_poly.pdbx_strand_id
1 'polypeptide(L)'
;MNGIADARVHAFMHLLQWQDVPKAVVIAGSFGTTITPDTGPNREPAPTVPPDNTDALRRNIWPQLSTCAAYDAIVERVQTSALQHIAASWRNAQMFSQHHASNTAVTHIAAPSHIILLAVRDNPSEQALEKLCQVFAPSHKPICVSNVAEGVEQIASTLTSTLAAIAVAPAVQHLPQIIHTDDVLPERALIGDATAFDTLYNRVYQSLAPYSNDDPTLSTIDMFLRFGGALDQTAHELNVHPNTVRYRLRKVAQTTGWDATDPRAAYVLQTAITIGRIRDSH
;
A
#
# COMPACT_ATOMS: atom_id res chain seq x y z
N MET A 1 16.74 -25.23 -18.91
CA MET A 1 16.26 -24.46 -17.74
C MET A 1 14.80 -24.04 -17.90
N ASN A 2 13.93 -24.88 -18.48
CA ASN A 2 12.52 -24.52 -18.76
C ASN A 2 11.54 -25.07 -17.70
N GLY A 3 11.95 -25.96 -16.79
CA GLY A 3 11.01 -26.65 -15.89
C GLY A 3 10.48 -25.83 -14.71
N ILE A 4 11.20 -24.81 -14.23
CA ILE A 4 10.78 -24.04 -13.05
C ILE A 4 9.78 -22.94 -13.42
N ALA A 5 9.95 -22.29 -14.58
CA ALA A 5 8.97 -21.31 -15.07
C ALA A 5 7.63 -21.99 -15.44
N ASP A 6 7.70 -23.19 -16.01
CA ASP A 6 6.53 -23.99 -16.39
C ASP A 6 5.73 -24.45 -15.16
N ALA A 7 6.41 -24.86 -14.08
CA ALA A 7 5.76 -25.19 -12.80
C ALA A 7 5.09 -23.98 -12.12
N ARG A 8 5.68 -22.78 -12.23
CA ARG A 8 5.12 -21.54 -11.65
C ARG A 8 3.90 -21.05 -12.41
N VAL A 9 3.94 -21.11 -13.75
CA VAL A 9 2.77 -20.82 -14.59
C VAL A 9 1.68 -21.86 -14.35
N HIS A 10 2.03 -23.14 -14.21
CA HIS A 10 1.07 -24.19 -13.87
C HIS A 10 0.44 -23.98 -12.49
N ALA A 11 1.21 -23.58 -11.47
CA ALA A 11 0.69 -23.24 -10.15
C ALA A 11 -0.27 -22.04 -10.22
N PHE A 12 0.10 -20.98 -10.94
CA PHE A 12 -0.78 -19.84 -11.16
C PHE A 12 -2.04 -20.20 -11.96
N MET A 13 -1.92 -20.99 -13.01
CA MET A 13 -3.06 -21.47 -13.79
C MET A 13 -3.96 -22.39 -12.97
N HIS A 14 -3.40 -23.18 -12.04
CA HIS A 14 -4.17 -23.97 -11.09
C HIS A 14 -4.91 -23.09 -10.08
N LEU A 15 -4.31 -21.97 -9.62
CA LEU A 15 -5.00 -20.96 -8.80
C LEU A 15 -6.18 -20.31 -9.55
N LEU A 16 -6.05 -20.10 -10.86
CA LEU A 16 -7.11 -19.53 -11.70
C LEU A 16 -8.22 -20.52 -12.07
N GLN A 17 -8.01 -21.83 -11.89
CA GLN A 17 -9.00 -22.89 -12.18
C GLN A 17 -9.97 -23.16 -11.02
N TRP A 18 -9.86 -22.44 -9.92
CA TRP A 18 -10.73 -22.64 -8.76
C TRP A 18 -12.16 -22.20 -9.02
N GLN A 19 -13.11 -22.98 -8.48
CA GLN A 19 -14.55 -22.75 -8.66
C GLN A 19 -15.03 -21.46 -7.99
N ASP A 20 -14.27 -20.97 -7.00
CA ASP A 20 -14.46 -19.69 -6.33
C ASP A 20 -13.48 -18.63 -6.86
N VAL A 21 -13.88 -17.36 -6.82
CA VAL A 21 -13.05 -16.22 -7.24
C VAL A 21 -11.71 -16.25 -6.49
N PRO A 22 -10.54 -16.21 -7.17
CA PRO A 22 -9.25 -16.37 -6.53
C PRO A 22 -9.00 -15.22 -5.56
N LYS A 23 -8.61 -15.53 -4.32
CA LYS A 23 -8.25 -14.54 -3.30
C LYS A 23 -6.75 -14.50 -3.07
N ALA A 24 -6.18 -13.30 -3.01
CA ALA A 24 -4.77 -13.15 -2.74
C ALA A 24 -4.42 -11.94 -1.88
N VAL A 25 -3.28 -12.05 -1.19
CA VAL A 25 -2.61 -10.95 -0.49
C VAL A 25 -1.23 -10.75 -1.12
N VAL A 26 -0.86 -9.50 -1.37
CA VAL A 26 0.46 -9.13 -1.88
C VAL A 26 1.28 -8.56 -0.74
N ILE A 27 2.48 -9.12 -0.54
CA ILE A 27 3.46 -8.61 0.42
C ILE A 27 4.71 -8.22 -0.35
N ALA A 28 5.24 -7.02 -0.11
CA ALA A 28 6.47 -6.56 -0.74
C ALA A 28 7.49 -6.12 0.31
N GLY A 29 8.74 -6.55 0.13
CA GLY A 29 9.79 -6.30 1.12
C GLY A 29 11.21 -6.50 0.59
N SER A 30 12.17 -6.10 1.42
CA SER A 30 13.60 -6.30 1.15
C SER A 30 14.13 -7.50 1.93
N PHE A 31 14.66 -8.52 1.25
CA PHE A 31 15.20 -9.73 1.87
C PHE A 31 16.69 -9.88 1.54
N GLY A 32 17.47 -10.33 2.53
CA GLY A 32 18.91 -10.54 2.42
C GLY A 32 19.76 -9.31 2.66
N THR A 33 21.06 -9.46 2.46
CA THR A 33 22.06 -8.43 2.75
C THR A 33 22.11 -7.39 1.63
N THR A 34 22.01 -6.13 2.02
CA THR A 34 22.33 -5.01 1.14
C THR A 34 23.83 -5.10 0.80
N ILE A 35 24.20 -4.94 -0.46
CA ILE A 35 25.61 -4.82 -0.84
C ILE A 35 26.16 -3.59 -0.10
N THR A 36 27.03 -3.83 0.88
CA THR A 36 27.82 -2.79 1.51
C THR A 36 29.15 -2.74 0.76
N PRO A 37 29.44 -1.65 0.03
CA PRO A 37 30.76 -1.48 -0.57
C PRO A 37 31.76 -1.47 0.57
N ASP A 38 32.72 -2.38 0.52
CA ASP A 38 33.75 -2.39 1.54
C ASP A 38 34.84 -1.40 1.19
N THR A 39 35.12 -0.54 2.16
CA THR A 39 36.04 0.59 2.03
C THR A 39 37.48 0.20 2.42
N GLY A 40 37.75 -1.08 2.61
CA GLY A 40 39.06 -1.61 2.97
C GLY A 40 40.08 -1.55 1.82
N PRO A 41 41.38 -1.46 2.14
CA PRO A 41 42.44 -1.18 1.17
C PRO A 41 42.73 -2.31 0.15
N ASN A 42 42.20 -3.52 0.36
CA ASN A 42 42.47 -4.71 -0.46
C ASN A 42 41.18 -5.43 -0.89
N ARG A 43 40.31 -4.81 -1.71
CA ARG A 43 39.07 -5.51 -2.13
C ARG A 43 38.71 -5.45 -3.60
N GLU A 44 38.12 -6.57 -4.02
CA GLU A 44 37.40 -6.75 -5.27
C GLU A 44 36.15 -5.85 -5.29
N PRO A 45 35.76 -5.35 -6.48
CA PRO A 45 34.55 -4.55 -6.61
C PRO A 45 33.34 -5.38 -6.15
N ALA A 46 32.52 -4.80 -5.27
CA ALA A 46 31.29 -5.44 -4.85
C ALA A 46 30.41 -5.74 -6.08
N PRO A 47 29.74 -6.91 -6.15
CA PRO A 47 28.90 -7.24 -7.28
C PRO A 47 27.84 -6.14 -7.47
N THR A 48 27.57 -5.76 -8.71
CA THR A 48 26.63 -4.66 -9.02
C THR A 48 25.18 -5.02 -8.68
N VAL A 49 24.88 -6.31 -8.56
CA VAL A 49 23.54 -6.85 -8.29
C VAL A 49 23.63 -7.84 -7.12
N PRO A 50 22.79 -7.71 -6.07
CA PRO A 50 22.79 -8.67 -4.97
C PRO A 50 22.49 -10.10 -5.46
N PRO A 51 23.08 -11.13 -4.82
CA PRO A 51 22.78 -12.52 -5.16
C PRO A 51 21.28 -12.79 -5.06
N ASP A 52 20.75 -13.59 -6.00
CA ASP A 52 19.35 -13.98 -5.97
C ASP A 52 19.11 -14.94 -4.79
N ASN A 53 18.36 -14.46 -3.80
CA ASN A 53 18.01 -15.15 -2.58
C ASN A 53 16.52 -15.56 -2.55
N THR A 54 15.86 -15.59 -3.71
CA THR A 54 14.45 -15.99 -3.84
C THR A 54 14.18 -17.37 -3.24
N ASP A 55 15.04 -18.37 -3.50
CA ASP A 55 14.84 -19.72 -2.96
C ASP A 55 15.03 -19.82 -1.44
N ALA A 56 15.91 -18.98 -0.88
CA ALA A 56 16.04 -18.88 0.57
C ALA A 56 14.80 -18.24 1.20
N LEU A 57 14.25 -17.19 0.57
CA LEU A 57 13.00 -16.58 0.99
C LEU A 57 11.84 -17.60 0.93
N ARG A 58 11.70 -18.35 -0.18
CA ARG A 58 10.70 -19.42 -0.32
C ARG A 58 10.76 -20.42 0.83
N ARG A 59 11.96 -20.91 1.18
CA ARG A 59 12.13 -21.84 2.30
C ARG A 59 11.73 -21.27 3.65
N ASN A 60 11.92 -19.96 3.87
CA ASN A 60 11.55 -19.30 5.12
C ASN A 60 10.03 -19.07 5.26
N ILE A 61 9.33 -18.89 4.14
CA ILE A 61 7.88 -18.62 4.15
C ILE A 61 7.03 -19.89 4.07
N TRP A 62 7.53 -20.97 3.44
CA TRP A 62 6.76 -22.20 3.21
C TRP A 62 6.14 -22.79 4.49
N PRO A 63 6.86 -22.85 5.63
CA PRO A 63 6.29 -23.36 6.89
C PRO A 63 5.17 -22.47 7.47
N GLN A 64 5.02 -21.23 6.99
CA GLN A 64 4.09 -20.24 7.52
C GLN A 64 2.78 -20.16 6.72
N LEU A 65 2.72 -20.77 5.54
CA LEU A 65 1.55 -20.71 4.65
C LEU A 65 0.28 -21.23 5.32
N SER A 66 0.38 -22.33 6.06
CA SER A 66 -0.76 -22.90 6.79
C SER A 66 -1.32 -21.96 7.87
N THR A 67 -0.46 -21.16 8.51
CA THR A 67 -0.88 -20.17 9.52
C THR A 67 -1.63 -19.00 8.88
N CYS A 68 -1.34 -18.69 7.62
CA CYS A 68 -2.02 -17.66 6.85
C CYS A 68 -3.23 -18.18 6.08
N ALA A 69 -3.68 -19.42 6.34
CA ALA A 69 -4.72 -20.10 5.54
C ALA A 69 -4.43 -20.05 4.03
N ALA A 70 -3.15 -20.05 3.66
CA ALA A 70 -2.70 -19.96 2.28
C ALA A 70 -2.48 -21.36 1.70
N TYR A 71 -2.92 -21.54 0.45
CA TYR A 71 -2.66 -22.77 -0.29
C TYR A 71 -1.26 -22.80 -0.87
N ASP A 72 -0.83 -21.64 -1.38
CA ASP A 72 0.43 -21.50 -2.08
C ASP A 72 0.90 -20.03 -2.04
N ALA A 73 2.17 -19.82 -2.37
CA ALA A 73 2.75 -18.49 -2.50
C ALA A 73 3.70 -18.42 -3.69
N ILE A 74 3.49 -17.43 -4.54
CA ILE A 74 4.46 -17.06 -5.58
C ILE A 74 5.41 -16.05 -4.98
N VAL A 75 6.69 -16.42 -4.88
CA VAL A 75 7.77 -15.54 -4.43
C VAL A 75 8.63 -15.20 -5.61
N GLU A 76 8.76 -13.91 -5.92
CA GLU A 76 9.58 -13.44 -7.04
C GLU A 76 10.43 -12.25 -6.65
N ARG A 77 11.61 -12.19 -7.27
CA ARG A 77 12.47 -11.03 -7.24
C ARG A 77 11.89 -9.94 -8.14
N VAL A 78 11.87 -8.71 -7.63
CA VAL A 78 11.39 -7.56 -8.40
C VAL A 78 12.41 -7.18 -9.46
N GLN A 79 11.96 -7.13 -10.71
CA GLN A 79 12.79 -6.72 -11.84
C GLN A 79 12.73 -5.19 -12.02
N THR A 80 13.88 -4.58 -12.32
CA THR A 80 13.97 -3.13 -12.56
C THR A 80 13.10 -2.69 -13.74
N SER A 81 12.98 -3.50 -14.79
CA SER A 81 12.10 -3.24 -15.94
C SER A 81 10.63 -3.16 -15.54
N ALA A 82 10.16 -4.09 -14.71
CA ALA A 82 8.78 -4.09 -14.20
C ALA A 82 8.48 -2.84 -13.36
N LEU A 83 9.41 -2.43 -12.50
CA LEU A 83 9.30 -1.19 -11.73
C LEU A 83 9.25 0.04 -12.63
N GLN A 84 10.07 0.10 -13.68
CA GLN A 84 10.05 1.20 -14.63
C GLN A 84 8.72 1.30 -15.37
N HIS A 85 8.13 0.17 -15.78
CA HIS A 85 6.81 0.16 -16.40
C HIS A 85 5.71 0.64 -15.46
N ILE A 86 5.72 0.17 -14.21
CA ILE A 86 4.73 0.58 -13.21
C ILE A 86 4.92 2.06 -12.85
N ALA A 87 6.15 2.51 -12.61
CA ALA A 87 6.46 3.90 -12.33
C ALA A 87 6.12 4.83 -13.49
N ALA A 88 6.19 4.36 -14.74
CA ALA A 88 5.74 5.13 -15.91
C ALA A 88 4.22 5.37 -15.92
N SER A 89 3.44 4.52 -15.25
CA SER A 89 2.00 4.76 -15.07
C SER A 89 1.71 5.83 -14.02
N TRP A 90 2.64 6.05 -13.07
CA TRP A 90 2.55 7.09 -12.05
C TRP A 90 2.98 8.44 -12.62
N ARG A 91 2.02 9.13 -13.25
CA ARG A 91 2.23 10.37 -14.03
C ARG A 91 3.11 11.43 -13.35
N ASN A 92 3.06 11.53 -12.02
CA ASN A 92 3.81 12.55 -11.27
C ASN A 92 5.11 12.02 -10.67
N ALA A 93 5.27 10.69 -10.48
CA ALA A 93 6.50 10.10 -9.94
C ALA A 93 7.74 10.45 -10.77
N GLN A 94 7.59 10.53 -12.09
CA GLN A 94 8.66 10.89 -13.01
C GLN A 94 9.12 12.36 -12.85
N MET A 95 8.19 13.27 -12.52
CA MET A 95 8.49 14.70 -12.35
C MET A 95 9.36 14.95 -11.12
N PHE A 96 9.17 14.19 -10.03
CA PHE A 96 10.00 14.28 -8.83
C PHE A 96 11.43 13.76 -9.01
N SER A 97 11.70 13.01 -10.09
CA SER A 97 13.02 12.41 -10.35
C SER A 97 13.95 13.28 -11.21
N GLN A 98 13.48 14.41 -11.76
CA GLN A 98 14.22 15.16 -12.80
C GLN A 98 15.36 16.06 -12.29
N HIS A 99 15.57 16.21 -10.97
CA HIS A 99 16.57 17.14 -10.45
C HIS A 99 17.99 16.58 -10.22
N HIS A 100 18.26 15.31 -10.54
CA HIS A 100 19.63 14.74 -10.51
C HIS A 100 20.03 14.18 -11.88
N ALA A 101 20.12 15.08 -12.86
CA ALA A 101 20.56 14.77 -14.21
C ALA A 101 22.10 14.71 -14.29
N SER A 102 22.64 13.49 -14.17
CA SER A 102 23.86 13.09 -14.88
C SER A 102 23.60 11.74 -15.54
N ASN A 103 23.85 11.70 -16.85
CA ASN A 103 23.55 10.61 -17.80
C ASN A 103 23.92 9.21 -17.25
N THR A 104 22.94 8.49 -16.68
CA THR A 104 22.85 7.06 -16.26
C THR A 104 22.11 6.83 -14.94
N ALA A 105 21.49 7.86 -14.34
CA ALA A 105 20.70 7.66 -13.12
C ALA A 105 19.33 7.01 -13.42
N VAL A 106 19.22 5.70 -13.20
CA VAL A 106 17.93 5.04 -12.95
C VAL A 106 17.26 5.79 -11.81
N THR A 107 16.04 6.26 -12.04
CA THR A 107 15.18 6.91 -11.05
C THR A 107 15.20 6.08 -9.74
N HIS A 108 15.83 6.57 -8.68
CA HIS A 108 15.90 5.85 -7.39
C HIS A 108 14.56 6.02 -6.64
N ILE A 109 13.48 5.48 -7.21
CA ILE A 109 12.25 5.24 -6.48
C ILE A 109 12.55 4.08 -5.51
N ALA A 110 12.11 4.21 -4.26
CA ALA A 110 12.25 3.12 -3.30
C ALA A 110 11.55 1.87 -3.83
N ALA A 111 12.26 0.75 -3.83
CA ALA A 111 11.79 -0.48 -4.42
C ALA A 111 12.04 -1.67 -3.48
N PRO A 112 11.10 -2.61 -3.40
CA PRO A 112 11.32 -3.85 -2.68
C PRO A 112 12.23 -4.76 -3.51
N SER A 113 12.94 -5.67 -2.84
CA SER A 113 13.72 -6.71 -3.54
C SER A 113 12.84 -7.87 -4.03
N HIS A 114 11.77 -8.18 -3.28
CA HIS A 114 10.90 -9.32 -3.53
C HIS A 114 9.44 -8.94 -3.32
N ILE A 115 8.58 -9.68 -4.02
CA ILE A 115 7.14 -9.70 -3.82
C ILE A 115 6.72 -11.13 -3.54
N ILE A 116 5.77 -11.28 -2.62
CA ILE A 116 5.08 -12.53 -2.32
C ILE A 116 3.61 -12.31 -2.70
N LEU A 117 3.11 -13.09 -3.64
CA LEU A 117 1.68 -13.22 -3.92
C LEU A 117 1.19 -14.48 -3.19
N LEU A 118 0.49 -14.26 -2.09
CA LEU A 118 -0.05 -15.31 -1.23
C LEU A 118 -1.47 -15.66 -1.69
N ALA A 119 -1.70 -16.89 -2.16
CA ALA A 119 -3.02 -17.37 -2.52
C ALA A 119 -3.73 -17.91 -1.28
N VAL A 120 -4.78 -17.22 -0.85
CA VAL A 120 -5.44 -17.47 0.44
C VAL A 120 -6.83 -18.08 0.26
N ARG A 121 -7.25 -18.93 1.21
CA ARG A 121 -8.62 -19.47 1.26
C ARG A 121 -9.59 -18.46 1.86
N ASP A 122 -9.18 -17.88 2.96
CA ASP A 122 -9.94 -16.95 3.79
C ASP A 122 -9.06 -15.73 4.12
N ASN A 123 -9.65 -14.72 4.74
CA ASN A 123 -8.88 -13.55 5.19
C ASN A 123 -7.87 -13.99 6.27
N PRO A 124 -6.56 -13.91 6.01
CA PRO A 124 -5.56 -14.25 7.01
C PRO A 124 -5.64 -13.29 8.20
N SER A 125 -5.34 -13.78 9.40
CA SER A 125 -5.25 -12.90 10.57
C SER A 125 -4.06 -11.96 10.45
N GLU A 126 -4.19 -10.77 11.04
CA GLU A 126 -3.12 -9.76 11.08
C GLU A 126 -1.83 -10.33 11.70
N GLN A 127 -1.96 -11.06 12.81
CA GLN A 127 -0.83 -11.74 13.47
C GLN A 127 -0.12 -12.76 12.57
N ALA A 128 -0.85 -13.47 11.70
CA ALA A 128 -0.26 -14.42 10.76
C ALA A 128 0.55 -13.69 9.68
N LEU A 129 0.00 -12.60 9.14
CA LEU A 129 0.68 -11.75 8.16
C LEU A 129 1.91 -11.07 8.75
N GLU A 130 1.81 -10.52 9.97
CA GLU A 130 2.94 -9.92 10.69
C GLU A 130 4.08 -10.92 10.87
N LYS A 131 3.76 -12.16 11.30
CA LYS A 131 4.75 -13.23 11.47
C LYS A 131 5.45 -13.58 10.15
N LEU A 132 4.70 -13.67 9.06
CA LEU A 132 5.27 -13.89 7.73
C LEU A 132 6.20 -12.72 7.33
N CYS A 133 5.78 -11.48 7.59
CA CYS A 133 6.55 -10.27 7.31
C CYS A 133 7.87 -10.17 8.07
N GLN A 134 8.01 -10.85 9.22
CA GLN A 134 9.27 -10.88 9.99
C GLN A 134 10.46 -11.39 9.18
N VAL A 135 10.23 -12.14 8.10
CA VAL A 135 11.30 -12.55 7.18
C VAL A 135 12.04 -11.36 6.55
N PHE A 136 11.36 -10.22 6.39
CA PHE A 136 11.90 -8.99 5.82
C PHE A 136 12.41 -7.99 6.89
N ALA A 137 12.07 -8.20 8.17
CA ALA A 137 12.39 -7.29 9.26
C ALA A 137 13.90 -6.91 9.35
N PRO A 138 14.86 -7.84 9.15
CA PRO A 138 16.30 -7.53 9.22
C PRO A 138 16.79 -6.49 8.21
N SER A 139 16.01 -6.19 7.16
CA SER A 139 16.39 -5.16 6.19
C SER A 139 16.22 -3.73 6.71
N HIS A 140 15.45 -3.54 7.78
CA HIS A 140 15.03 -2.23 8.32
C HIS A 140 14.33 -1.31 7.30
N LYS A 141 13.96 -1.85 6.13
CA LYS A 141 13.22 -1.14 5.09
C LYS A 141 11.71 -1.37 5.28
N PRO A 142 10.87 -0.48 4.72
CA PRO A 142 9.42 -0.67 4.71
C PRO A 142 9.04 -2.02 4.09
N ILE A 143 8.03 -2.64 4.70
CA ILE A 143 7.38 -3.87 4.27
C ILE A 143 5.92 -3.49 4.05
N CYS A 144 5.38 -3.74 2.86
CA CYS A 144 3.99 -3.40 2.56
C CYS A 144 3.15 -4.66 2.44
N VAL A 145 1.99 -4.67 3.08
CA VAL A 145 0.99 -5.72 3.01
C VAL A 145 -0.29 -5.14 2.43
N SER A 146 -0.82 -5.78 1.40
CA SER A 146 -2.09 -5.36 0.82
C SER A 146 -3.30 -5.83 1.60
N ASN A 147 -4.46 -5.23 1.32
CA ASN A 147 -5.74 -5.87 1.58
C ASN A 147 -5.89 -7.16 0.75
N VAL A 148 -6.81 -8.03 1.18
CA VAL A 148 -7.20 -9.21 0.40
C VAL A 148 -7.91 -8.76 -0.87
N ALA A 149 -7.44 -9.25 -2.01
CA ALA A 149 -8.01 -8.99 -3.32
C ALA A 149 -8.70 -10.23 -3.87
N GLU A 150 -9.87 -10.07 -4.47
CA GLU A 150 -10.63 -11.16 -5.09
C GLU A 150 -10.73 -10.92 -6.60
N GLY A 151 -10.27 -11.88 -7.40
CA GLY A 151 -10.30 -11.80 -8.85
C GLY A 151 -9.01 -11.22 -9.44
N VAL A 152 -8.76 -11.57 -10.71
CA VAL A 152 -7.47 -11.29 -11.37
C VAL A 152 -7.19 -9.80 -11.50
N GLU A 153 -8.21 -8.99 -11.80
CA GLU A 153 -8.08 -7.54 -11.97
C GLU A 153 -7.71 -6.85 -10.64
N GLN A 154 -8.39 -7.21 -9.55
CA GLN A 154 -8.14 -6.69 -8.22
C GLN A 154 -6.77 -7.12 -7.71
N ILE A 155 -6.34 -8.36 -7.99
CA ILE A 155 -4.99 -8.84 -7.66
C ILE A 155 -3.92 -8.01 -8.39
N ALA A 156 -4.12 -7.70 -9.68
CA ALA A 156 -3.18 -6.87 -10.44
C ALA A 156 -3.14 -5.41 -9.94
N SER A 157 -4.31 -4.84 -9.63
CA SER A 157 -4.43 -3.53 -8.99
C SER A 157 -3.70 -3.49 -7.64
N THR A 158 -3.84 -4.56 -6.86
CA THR A 158 -3.22 -4.71 -5.55
C THR A 158 -1.70 -4.85 -5.62
N LEU A 159 -1.18 -5.54 -6.63
CA LEU A 159 0.25 -5.57 -6.88
C LEU A 159 0.81 -4.16 -7.14
N THR A 160 0.08 -3.37 -7.93
CA THR A 160 0.44 -1.99 -8.27
C THR A 160 0.39 -1.08 -7.04
N SER A 161 -0.66 -1.19 -6.22
CA SER A 161 -0.82 -0.40 -5.00
C SER A 161 0.24 -0.73 -3.95
N THR A 162 0.61 -2.00 -3.77
CA THR A 162 1.68 -2.42 -2.85
C THR A 162 3.03 -1.86 -3.27
N LEU A 163 3.34 -1.85 -4.57
CA LEU A 163 4.58 -1.26 -5.07
C LEU A 163 4.58 0.26 -4.95
N ALA A 164 3.44 0.92 -5.22
CA ALA A 164 3.27 2.36 -5.00
C ALA A 164 3.47 2.72 -3.52
N ALA A 165 2.95 1.92 -2.61
CA ALA A 165 3.11 2.13 -1.18
C ALA A 165 4.58 2.07 -0.75
N ILE A 166 5.35 1.06 -1.20
CA ILE A 166 6.80 0.99 -0.93
C ILE A 166 7.54 2.19 -1.53
N ALA A 167 7.16 2.64 -2.73
CA ALA A 167 7.77 3.77 -3.41
C ALA A 167 7.64 5.08 -2.61
N VAL A 168 6.48 5.31 -1.98
CA VAL A 168 6.21 6.54 -1.23
C VAL A 168 6.53 6.44 0.26
N ALA A 169 6.66 5.23 0.82
CA ALA A 169 6.91 5.02 2.25
C ALA A 169 8.05 5.87 2.84
N PRO A 170 9.20 6.10 2.16
CA PRO A 170 10.26 6.97 2.69
C PRO A 170 9.85 8.43 2.94
N ALA A 171 8.77 8.91 2.33
CA ALA A 171 8.26 10.25 2.54
C ALA A 171 7.52 10.41 3.88
N VAL A 172 7.17 9.29 4.55
CA VAL A 172 6.39 9.30 5.79
C VAL A 172 7.22 8.75 6.94
N GLN A 173 7.80 9.65 7.74
CA GLN A 173 8.82 9.31 8.75
C GLN A 173 8.30 8.54 9.97
N HIS A 174 6.99 8.56 10.23
CA HIS A 174 6.39 8.05 11.46
C HIS A 174 5.62 6.74 11.26
N LEU A 175 5.76 6.10 10.10
CA LEU A 175 5.11 4.81 9.86
C LEU A 175 5.90 3.66 10.51
N PRO A 176 5.20 2.61 10.98
CA PRO A 176 5.85 1.36 11.37
C PRO A 176 6.60 0.73 10.19
N GLN A 177 7.47 -0.26 10.48
CA GLN A 177 8.19 -0.97 9.42
C GLN A 177 7.24 -1.76 8.51
N ILE A 178 6.23 -2.40 9.10
CA ILE A 178 5.16 -3.09 8.36
C ILE A 178 4.03 -2.07 8.18
N ILE A 179 3.73 -1.74 6.94
CA ILE A 179 2.66 -0.80 6.54
C ILE A 179 1.63 -1.51 5.69
N HIS A 180 0.42 -0.98 5.67
CA HIS A 180 -0.63 -1.36 4.73
C HIS A 180 -0.65 -0.42 3.52
N THR A 181 -1.22 -0.90 2.41
CA THR A 181 -1.43 -0.05 1.23
C THR A 181 -2.22 1.21 1.56
N ASP A 182 -3.18 1.09 2.49
CA ASP A 182 -4.11 2.16 2.84
C ASP A 182 -3.47 3.20 3.78
N ASP A 183 -2.31 2.90 4.39
CA ASP A 183 -1.59 3.80 5.30
C ASP A 183 -0.97 5.00 4.59
N VAL A 184 -0.81 4.92 3.26
CA VAL A 184 -0.12 5.92 2.40
C VAL A 184 -0.97 6.35 1.20
N LEU A 185 -2.30 6.33 1.33
CA LEU A 185 -3.22 6.71 0.26
C LEU A 185 -2.96 8.11 -0.31
N PRO A 186 -2.81 9.18 0.50
CA PRO A 186 -2.55 10.52 -0.03
C PRO A 186 -1.24 10.59 -0.82
N GLU A 187 -0.16 10.00 -0.31
CA GLU A 187 1.16 10.04 -0.94
C GLU A 187 1.16 9.24 -2.26
N ARG A 188 0.48 8.09 -2.27
CA ARG A 188 0.25 7.31 -3.50
C ARG A 188 -0.54 8.13 -4.53
N ALA A 189 -1.61 8.83 -4.11
CA ALA A 189 -2.36 9.70 -5.00
C ALA A 189 -1.48 10.85 -5.55
N LEU A 190 -0.61 11.45 -4.72
CA LEU A 190 0.30 12.52 -5.16
C LEU A 190 1.25 12.08 -6.28
N ILE A 191 1.76 10.84 -6.24
CA ILE A 191 2.61 10.30 -7.32
C ILE A 191 1.82 9.87 -8.58
N GLY A 192 0.48 9.89 -8.51
CA GLY A 192 -0.40 9.55 -9.63
C GLY A 192 -0.85 8.09 -9.65
N ASP A 193 -0.82 7.38 -8.53
CA ASP A 193 -1.41 6.05 -8.41
C ASP A 193 -2.94 6.13 -8.50
N ALA A 194 -3.49 5.68 -9.64
CA ALA A 194 -4.94 5.67 -9.88
C ALA A 194 -5.70 4.83 -8.84
N THR A 195 -5.10 3.74 -8.34
CA THR A 195 -5.76 2.86 -7.36
C THR A 195 -5.95 3.55 -6.02
N ALA A 196 -5.06 4.48 -5.65
CA ALA A 196 -5.19 5.32 -4.46
C ALA A 196 -6.28 6.39 -4.65
N PHE A 197 -6.33 7.04 -5.82
CA PHE A 197 -7.41 7.97 -6.17
C PHE A 197 -8.79 7.29 -6.09
N ASP A 198 -8.93 6.11 -6.69
CA ASP A 198 -10.18 5.36 -6.67
C ASP A 198 -10.57 4.92 -5.26
N THR A 199 -9.60 4.54 -4.42
CA THR A 199 -9.86 4.20 -3.02
C THR A 199 -10.33 5.41 -2.21
N LEU A 200 -9.62 6.54 -2.30
CA LEU A 200 -9.98 7.79 -1.62
C LEU A 200 -11.35 8.29 -2.06
N TYR A 201 -11.70 8.13 -3.34
CA TYR A 201 -13.01 8.53 -3.83
C TYR A 201 -14.11 7.54 -3.44
N ASN A 202 -14.00 6.27 -3.86
CA ASN A 202 -15.10 5.30 -3.74
C ASN A 202 -15.29 4.78 -2.31
N ARG A 203 -14.21 4.56 -1.55
CA ARG A 203 -14.30 3.98 -0.20
C ARG A 203 -14.40 5.02 0.90
N VAL A 204 -13.77 6.18 0.72
CA VAL A 204 -13.73 7.24 1.73
C VAL A 204 -14.76 8.32 1.43
N TYR A 205 -14.59 9.08 0.36
CA TYR A 205 -15.46 10.22 0.06
C TYR A 205 -16.92 9.82 -0.19
N GLN A 206 -17.18 8.79 -1.01
CA GLN A 206 -18.55 8.33 -1.28
C GLN A 206 -19.23 7.73 -0.04
N SER A 207 -18.47 7.18 0.91
CA SER A 207 -18.99 6.76 2.23
C SER A 207 -19.34 7.94 3.14
N LEU A 208 -18.82 9.14 2.85
CA LEU A 208 -19.18 10.40 3.51
C LEU A 208 -20.30 11.14 2.78
N ALA A 209 -20.53 10.82 1.50
CA ALA A 209 -21.52 11.50 0.68
C ALA A 209 -22.92 11.34 1.30
N PRO A 210 -23.80 12.34 1.15
CA PRO A 210 -25.06 12.35 1.86
C PRO A 210 -25.94 11.15 1.43
N TYR A 211 -26.29 10.26 2.36
CA TYR A 211 -27.30 9.22 2.12
C TYR A 211 -28.68 9.84 1.82
N SER A 212 -28.91 11.05 2.32
CA SER A 212 -30.01 11.94 2.00
C SER A 212 -29.47 13.36 1.86
N ASN A 213 -30.13 14.23 1.09
CA ASN A 213 -29.71 15.63 0.90
C ASN A 213 -29.50 16.40 2.23
N ASP A 214 -30.09 15.91 3.32
CA ASP A 214 -30.04 16.53 4.64
C ASP A 214 -28.97 15.93 5.57
N ASP A 215 -28.17 14.92 5.17
CA ASP A 215 -27.13 14.35 6.04
C ASP A 215 -25.95 15.32 6.21
N PRO A 216 -25.75 15.90 7.41
CA PRO A 216 -24.72 16.90 7.65
C PRO A 216 -23.35 16.28 7.99
N THR A 217 -23.17 14.97 7.77
CA THR A 217 -21.93 14.27 8.13
C THR A 217 -20.72 14.86 7.38
N LEU A 218 -20.81 15.00 6.05
CA LEU A 218 -19.73 15.56 5.23
C LEU A 218 -19.39 17.01 5.61
N SER A 219 -20.41 17.86 5.82
CA SER A 219 -20.19 19.25 6.22
C SER A 219 -19.59 19.35 7.62
N THR A 220 -19.97 18.44 8.53
CA THR A 220 -19.40 18.40 9.88
C THR A 220 -17.92 18.04 9.86
N ILE A 221 -17.53 17.00 9.11
CA ILE A 221 -16.12 16.58 9.03
C ILE A 221 -15.26 17.61 8.30
N ASP A 222 -15.74 18.19 7.20
CA ASP A 222 -15.02 19.25 6.49
C ASP A 222 -14.79 20.48 7.38
N MET A 223 -15.81 20.90 8.14
CA MET A 223 -15.68 22.01 9.10
C MET A 223 -14.70 21.68 10.23
N PHE A 224 -14.80 20.48 10.80
CA PHE A 224 -13.91 20.00 11.85
C PHE A 224 -12.44 20.01 11.43
N LEU A 225 -12.14 19.50 10.23
CA LEU A 225 -10.80 19.47 9.68
C LEU A 225 -10.27 20.89 9.36
N ARG A 226 -11.12 21.80 8.84
CA ARG A 226 -10.75 23.20 8.59
C ARG A 226 -10.37 23.96 9.85
N PHE A 227 -11.02 23.66 10.98
CA PHE A 227 -10.67 24.23 12.28
C PHE A 227 -9.55 23.45 13.01
N GLY A 228 -8.78 22.62 12.31
CA GLY A 228 -7.66 21.89 12.89
C GLY A 228 -8.07 20.92 14.00
N GLY A 229 -9.28 20.37 13.94
CA GLY A 229 -9.82 19.46 14.95
C GLY A 229 -10.42 20.15 16.19
N ALA A 230 -10.67 21.46 16.14
CA ALA A 230 -11.29 22.19 17.25
C ALA A 230 -12.79 21.88 17.38
N LEU A 231 -13.12 21.00 18.33
CA LEU A 231 -14.48 20.49 18.50
C LEU A 231 -15.50 21.57 18.92
N ASP A 232 -15.15 22.41 19.89
CA ASP A 232 -16.05 23.46 20.39
C ASP A 232 -16.30 24.53 19.33
N GLN A 233 -15.26 24.90 18.57
CA GLN A 233 -15.39 25.83 17.44
C GLN A 233 -16.29 25.26 16.34
N THR A 234 -16.12 23.97 16.03
CA THR A 234 -16.96 23.28 15.03
C THR A 234 -18.43 23.23 15.47
N ALA A 235 -18.68 22.95 16.75
CA ALA A 235 -20.02 22.90 17.31
C ALA A 235 -20.69 24.28 17.29
N HIS A 236 -19.94 25.32 17.65
CA HIS A 236 -20.39 26.71 17.56
C HIS A 236 -20.78 27.09 16.13
N GLU A 237 -19.93 26.80 15.16
CA GLU A 237 -20.16 27.20 13.76
C GLU A 237 -21.31 26.45 13.10
N LEU A 238 -21.52 25.18 13.48
CA LEU A 238 -22.65 24.38 13.01
C LEU A 238 -23.94 24.61 13.80
N ASN A 239 -23.91 25.46 14.84
CA ASN A 239 -25.01 25.70 15.77
C ASN A 239 -25.61 24.39 16.33
N VAL A 240 -24.74 23.46 16.74
CA VAL A 240 -25.11 22.19 17.37
C VAL A 240 -24.39 22.00 18.69
N HIS A 241 -24.89 21.08 19.50
CA HIS A 241 -24.18 20.69 20.71
C HIS A 241 -22.87 19.94 20.38
N PRO A 242 -21.76 20.13 21.13
CA PRO A 242 -20.49 19.40 20.98
C PRO A 242 -20.63 17.87 20.85
N ASN A 243 -21.57 17.27 21.59
CA ASN A 243 -21.86 15.83 21.50
C ASN A 243 -22.39 15.39 20.12
N THR A 244 -23.11 16.25 19.42
CA THR A 244 -23.58 15.98 18.05
C THR A 244 -22.40 15.90 17.09
N VAL A 245 -21.38 16.76 17.26
CA VAL A 245 -20.14 16.69 16.47
C VAL A 245 -19.41 15.38 16.77
N ARG A 246 -19.18 15.04 18.06
CA ARG A 246 -18.56 13.75 18.46
C ARG A 246 -19.27 12.55 17.86
N TYR A 247 -20.61 12.56 17.91
CA TYR A 247 -21.42 11.49 17.34
C TYR A 247 -21.17 11.33 15.83
N ARG A 248 -21.17 12.44 15.08
CA ARG A 248 -20.92 12.43 13.63
C ARG A 248 -19.49 12.00 13.30
N LEU A 249 -18.48 12.45 14.06
CA LEU A 249 -17.10 12.00 13.88
C LEU A 249 -16.96 10.49 14.15
N ARG A 250 -17.64 9.97 15.17
CA ARG A 250 -17.69 8.52 15.41
C ARG A 250 -18.37 7.77 14.28
N LYS A 251 -19.46 8.30 13.73
CA LYS A 251 -20.12 7.74 12.55
C LYS A 251 -19.16 7.70 11.35
N VAL A 252 -18.41 8.77 11.11
CA VAL A 252 -17.36 8.82 10.06
C VAL A 252 -16.31 7.72 10.27
N ALA A 253 -15.79 7.58 11.49
CA ALA A 253 -14.81 6.53 11.80
C ALA A 253 -15.39 5.12 11.57
N GLN A 254 -16.67 4.91 11.87
CA GLN A 254 -17.35 3.62 11.66
C GLN A 254 -17.62 3.32 10.17
N THR A 255 -18.01 4.32 9.38
CA THR A 255 -18.37 4.09 7.96
C THR A 255 -17.15 4.07 7.06
N THR A 256 -16.16 4.90 7.34
CA THR A 256 -14.95 5.00 6.52
C THR A 256 -13.85 4.08 7.06
N GLY A 257 -13.70 3.97 8.37
CA GLY A 257 -12.53 3.34 9.00
C GLY A 257 -11.44 4.33 9.41
N TRP A 258 -11.61 5.62 9.12
CA TRP A 258 -10.65 6.68 9.46
C TRP A 258 -11.20 7.60 10.57
N ASP A 259 -10.46 7.70 11.68
CA ASP A 259 -10.80 8.59 12.78
C ASP A 259 -10.25 9.99 12.54
N ALA A 260 -11.15 10.97 12.41
CA ALA A 260 -10.79 12.37 12.19
C ALA A 260 -9.96 13.01 13.31
N THR A 261 -9.96 12.42 14.51
CA THR A 261 -9.18 12.92 15.65
C THR A 261 -7.72 12.48 15.61
N ASP A 262 -7.40 11.44 14.83
CA ASP A 262 -6.03 11.04 14.55
C ASP A 262 -5.45 11.92 13.41
N PRO A 263 -4.31 12.59 13.59
CA PRO A 263 -3.74 13.49 12.57
C PRO A 263 -3.45 12.82 11.23
N ARG A 264 -3.07 11.53 11.24
CA ARG A 264 -2.76 10.79 10.00
C ARG A 264 -4.04 10.50 9.24
N ALA A 265 -5.05 9.95 9.90
CA ALA A 265 -6.36 9.69 9.33
C ALA A 265 -7.10 10.98 8.92
N ALA A 266 -6.93 12.08 9.65
CA ALA A 266 -7.42 13.40 9.28
C ALA A 266 -6.87 13.86 7.92
N TYR A 267 -5.58 13.65 7.66
CA TYR A 267 -4.97 13.96 6.36
C TYR A 267 -5.52 13.08 5.23
N VAL A 268 -5.79 11.81 5.49
CA VAL A 268 -6.49 10.91 4.54
C VAL A 268 -7.88 11.44 4.20
N LEU A 269 -8.69 11.77 5.22
CA LEU A 269 -10.04 12.30 5.06
C LEU A 269 -10.04 13.64 4.30
N GLN A 270 -9.14 14.56 4.62
CA GLN A 270 -9.01 15.84 3.94
C GLN A 270 -8.66 15.67 2.46
N THR A 271 -7.75 14.73 2.16
CA THR A 271 -7.35 14.40 0.79
C THR A 271 -8.52 13.78 0.02
N ALA A 272 -9.26 12.84 0.64
CA ALA A 272 -10.44 12.23 0.05
C ALA A 272 -11.54 13.26 -0.27
N ILE A 273 -11.85 14.18 0.65
CA ILE A 273 -12.83 15.26 0.44
C ILE A 273 -12.40 16.15 -0.74
N THR A 274 -11.11 16.47 -0.84
CA THR A 274 -10.58 17.28 -1.94
C THR A 274 -10.71 16.57 -3.29
N ILE A 275 -10.32 15.29 -3.36
CA ILE A 275 -10.46 14.46 -4.56
C ILE A 275 -11.94 14.34 -4.97
N GLY A 276 -12.82 14.09 -4.01
CA GLY A 276 -14.27 14.03 -4.21
C GLY A 276 -14.83 15.28 -4.87
N ARG A 277 -14.53 16.45 -4.30
CA ARG A 277 -14.97 17.74 -4.85
C ARG A 277 -14.41 18.01 -6.25
N ILE A 278 -13.16 17.63 -6.54
CA ILE A 278 -12.59 17.76 -7.88
C ILE A 278 -13.39 16.91 -8.87
N ARG A 279 -13.71 15.66 -8.52
CA ARG A 279 -14.46 14.75 -9.38
C ARG A 279 -15.91 15.17 -9.58
N ASP A 280 -16.56 15.71 -8.55
CA ASP A 280 -17.94 16.19 -8.60
C ASP A 280 -18.07 17.55 -9.31
N SER A 281 -16.96 18.28 -9.52
CA SER A 281 -16.96 19.60 -10.18
C SER A 281 -16.99 19.55 -11.71
N HIS A 282 -16.96 18.35 -12.28
CA HIS A 282 -16.96 18.07 -13.73
C HIS A 282 -18.16 17.22 -14.13
#